data_AF-W7SE91-F1
#
_entry.id   AF-W7SE91-F1
#
_cell.length_a   1.000
_cell.length_b   1.000
_cell.length_c   1.000
_cell.angle_alpha   90.00
_cell.angle_beta   90.00
_cell.angle_gamma   90.00
#
_symmetry.space_group_name_H-M   'P 1'
#
loop_
_entity.id
_entity.type
_entity.pdbx_description
1 polymer ?
#
loop_
_entity_poly.entity_id
_entity_poly.type
_entity_poly.pdbx_seq_one_letter_code
_entity_poly.pdbx_strand_id
1 'polypeptide(L)'
;MIRLAPLLSLFLIAACAAPPPAPDPDAPAIAWAAKVCAATPQITVAPQETAADLGAFVDTLAGALTKEAAAIRAAGPPPVPNAGPTVARALATLDAAQESLRQARSRLGQVRPGDTGSLQQAVADVNAGMAGLADAGDPKATLRQNTALDRAFDKAIGC
;
A
#
# COMPACT_ATOMS: atom_id res chain seq x y z
N MET A 1 -74.81 34.93 4.08
CA MET A 1 -73.40 35.07 3.62
C MET A 1 -72.51 34.64 4.77
N ILE A 2 -72.01 33.40 4.78
CA ILE A 2 -71.17 32.85 5.86
C ILE A 2 -69.87 32.41 5.21
N ARG A 3 -68.74 33.04 5.58
CA ARG A 3 -67.40 32.69 5.12
C ARG A 3 -66.76 31.75 6.14
N LEU A 4 -66.45 30.51 5.74
CA LEU A 4 -65.63 29.57 6.50
C LEU A 4 -64.15 29.83 6.22
N ALA A 5 -63.37 30.05 7.28
CA ALA A 5 -61.92 30.14 7.24
C ALA A 5 -61.30 28.76 7.57
N PRO A 6 -60.31 28.26 6.81
CA PRO A 6 -59.63 27.02 7.14
C PRO A 6 -58.52 27.28 8.17
N LEU A 7 -58.61 26.60 9.31
CA LEU A 7 -57.56 26.51 10.33
C LEU A 7 -56.37 25.72 9.75
N LEU A 8 -55.29 26.43 9.44
CA LEU A 8 -54.00 25.86 9.04
C LEU A 8 -53.30 25.33 10.31
N SER A 9 -53.45 24.04 10.59
CA SER A 9 -52.71 23.36 11.67
C SER A 9 -51.24 23.18 11.28
N LEU A 10 -50.37 24.02 11.85
CA LEU A 10 -48.93 23.83 11.83
C LEU A 10 -48.56 22.64 12.73
N PHE A 11 -48.37 21.46 12.14
CA PHE A 11 -47.64 20.37 12.78
C PHE A 11 -46.14 20.74 12.83
N LEU A 12 -45.68 21.24 13.97
CA LEU A 12 -44.25 21.27 14.29
C LEU A 12 -43.76 19.83 14.44
N ILE A 13 -43.20 19.27 13.37
CA ILE A 13 -42.38 18.06 13.45
C ILE A 13 -41.10 18.47 14.17
N ALA A 14 -41.07 18.31 15.49
CA ALA A 14 -39.83 18.34 16.25
C ALA A 14 -38.99 17.17 15.74
N ALA A 15 -38.11 17.43 14.77
CA ALA A 15 -37.12 16.49 14.33
C ALA A 15 -36.19 16.22 15.53
N CYS A 16 -36.45 15.12 16.25
CA CYS A 16 -35.51 14.54 17.19
C CYS A 16 -34.28 14.15 16.39
N ALA A 17 -33.32 15.06 16.26
CA ALA A 17 -32.00 14.75 15.75
C ALA A 17 -31.39 13.73 16.71
N ALA A 18 -31.29 12.48 16.27
CA ALA A 18 -30.55 11.47 16.99
C ALA A 18 -29.11 12.00 17.21
N PRO A 19 -28.53 11.83 18.41
CA PRO A 19 -27.17 12.25 18.64
C PRO A 19 -26.25 11.56 17.61
N PRO A 20 -25.20 12.25 17.13
CA PRO A 20 -24.28 11.67 16.19
C PRO A 20 -23.67 10.38 16.78
N PRO A 21 -23.39 9.38 15.94
CA PRO A 21 -22.76 8.15 16.40
C PRO A 21 -21.43 8.47 17.07
N ALA A 22 -21.07 7.66 18.07
CA ALA A 22 -19.76 7.78 18.71
C ALA A 22 -18.64 7.59 17.67
N PRO A 23 -17.49 8.28 17.82
CA PRO A 23 -16.34 8.09 16.95
C PRO A 23 -15.86 6.64 16.96
N ASP A 24 -15.41 6.13 15.81
CA ASP A 24 -14.80 4.80 15.73
C ASP A 24 -13.53 4.77 16.62
N PRO A 25 -13.43 3.84 17.60
CA PRO A 25 -12.25 3.73 18.44
C PRO A 25 -10.97 3.39 17.65
N ASP A 26 -11.09 2.80 16.46
CA ASP A 26 -9.97 2.50 15.58
C ASP A 26 -9.58 3.69 14.69
N ALA A 27 -10.26 4.84 14.75
CA ALA A 27 -10.04 5.98 13.85
C ALA A 27 -8.56 6.41 13.68
N PRO A 28 -7.74 6.49 14.74
CA PRO A 28 -6.31 6.79 14.59
C PRO A 28 -5.54 5.72 13.80
N ALA A 29 -5.86 4.45 14.04
CA ALA A 29 -5.23 3.33 13.34
C ALA A 29 -5.66 3.28 11.87
N ILE A 30 -6.94 3.56 11.59
CA ILE A 30 -7.48 3.68 10.22
C ILE A 30 -6.77 4.81 9.48
N ALA A 31 -6.61 5.97 10.11
CA ALA A 31 -5.91 7.11 9.51
C ALA A 31 -4.42 6.79 9.23
N TRP A 32 -3.78 6.03 10.12
CA TRP A 32 -2.42 5.53 9.90
C TRP A 32 -2.37 4.55 8.72
N ALA A 33 -3.26 3.57 8.66
CA ALA A 33 -3.35 2.59 7.57
C ALA A 33 -3.62 3.26 6.22
N ALA A 34 -4.53 4.24 6.19
CA ALA A 34 -4.83 5.03 4.99
C ALA A 34 -3.59 5.79 4.48
N LYS A 35 -2.77 6.36 5.36
CA LYS A 35 -1.50 7.02 4.97
C LYS A 35 -0.52 6.03 4.33
N VAL A 36 -0.42 4.82 4.87
CA VAL A 36 0.43 3.76 4.30
C VAL A 36 -0.08 3.36 2.91
N CYS A 37 -1.37 3.03 2.77
CA CYS A 37 -1.93 2.61 1.49
C CYS A 37 -1.91 3.70 0.41
N ALA A 38 -2.15 4.97 0.77
CA ALA A 38 -2.07 6.07 -0.18
C ALA A 38 -0.67 6.23 -0.78
N ALA A 39 0.36 5.71 -0.12
CA ALA A 39 1.73 5.74 -0.58
C ALA A 39 2.19 4.42 -1.23
N THR A 40 1.42 3.33 -1.12
CA THR A 40 1.72 2.07 -1.80
C THR A 40 1.57 2.28 -3.32
N PRO A 41 2.66 2.18 -4.08
CA PRO A 41 2.64 2.45 -5.51
C PRO A 41 1.90 1.34 -6.27
N GLN A 42 1.01 1.74 -7.17
CA GLN A 42 0.37 0.83 -8.13
C GLN A 42 1.32 0.65 -9.32
N ILE A 43 1.90 -0.54 -9.45
CA ILE A 43 2.80 -0.85 -10.56
C ILE A 43 1.98 -1.54 -11.67
N THR A 44 1.76 -0.83 -12.76
CA THR A 44 0.92 -1.27 -13.88
C THR A 44 1.71 -1.63 -15.14
N VAL A 45 3.05 -1.60 -15.08
CA VAL A 45 3.92 -1.83 -16.24
C VAL A 45 4.09 -3.32 -16.53
N ALA A 46 3.89 -3.68 -17.80
CA ALA A 46 3.95 -5.05 -18.33
C ALA A 46 5.38 -5.39 -18.85
N PRO A 47 5.65 -6.66 -19.19
CA PRO A 47 7.02 -7.17 -19.35
C PRO A 47 7.72 -6.55 -20.56
N GLN A 48 9.03 -6.44 -20.39
CA GLN A 48 9.96 -5.62 -21.16
C GLN A 48 10.66 -6.47 -22.23
N GLU A 49 10.87 -5.96 -23.45
CA GLU A 49 11.41 -6.75 -24.57
C GLU A 49 12.94 -6.70 -24.69
N THR A 50 13.58 -5.70 -24.09
CA THR A 50 15.04 -5.50 -24.14
C THR A 50 15.68 -5.47 -22.76
N ALA A 51 17.01 -5.63 -22.70
CA ALA A 51 17.77 -5.48 -21.45
C ALA A 51 17.60 -4.09 -20.82
N ALA A 52 17.49 -3.05 -21.66
CA ALA A 52 17.33 -1.67 -21.23
C ALA A 52 15.93 -1.45 -20.61
N ASP A 53 14.91 -1.96 -21.30
CA ASP A 53 13.52 -1.94 -20.83
C ASP A 53 13.41 -2.69 -19.48
N LEU A 54 14.01 -3.90 -19.39
CA LEU A 54 14.02 -4.67 -18.15
C LEU A 54 14.75 -3.95 -17.02
N GLY A 55 15.86 -3.27 -17.33
CA GLY A 55 16.55 -2.40 -16.38
C GLY A 55 15.66 -1.27 -15.85
N ALA A 56 14.95 -0.57 -16.74
CA ALA A 56 14.04 0.52 -16.37
C ALA A 56 12.85 0.04 -15.52
N PHE A 57 12.34 -1.16 -15.80
CA PHE A 57 11.30 -1.78 -14.99
C PHE A 57 11.80 -2.12 -13.58
N VAL A 58 12.98 -2.74 -13.46
CA VAL A 58 13.60 -3.02 -12.16
C VAL A 58 13.86 -1.72 -11.36
N ASP A 59 14.31 -0.66 -12.03
CA ASP A 59 14.49 0.66 -11.40
C ASP A 59 13.17 1.25 -10.91
N THR A 60 12.08 1.08 -11.68
CA THR A 60 10.73 1.49 -11.30
C THR A 60 10.24 0.75 -10.06
N LEU A 61 10.41 -0.58 -10.03
CA LEU A 61 10.09 -1.43 -8.88
C LEU A 61 10.89 -1.03 -7.64
N ALA A 62 12.22 -0.85 -7.77
CA ALA A 62 13.07 -0.47 -6.65
C ALA A 62 12.68 0.91 -6.08
N GLY A 63 12.37 1.86 -6.96
CA GLY A 63 11.88 3.19 -6.57
C GLY A 63 10.52 3.12 -5.86
N ALA A 64 9.64 2.23 -6.31
CA ALA A 64 8.35 1.98 -5.70
C ALA A 64 8.49 1.44 -4.27
N LEU A 65 9.28 0.38 -4.05
CA LEU A 65 9.55 -0.17 -2.71
C LEU A 65 10.20 0.86 -1.78
N THR A 66 11.08 1.72 -2.32
CA THR A 66 11.70 2.82 -1.56
C THR A 66 10.66 3.79 -1.03
N LYS A 67 9.71 4.19 -1.88
CA LYS A 67 8.64 5.12 -1.51
C LYS A 67 7.73 4.52 -0.45
N GLU A 68 7.37 3.24 -0.60
CA GLU A 68 6.54 2.54 0.38
C GLU A 68 7.24 2.45 1.75
N ALA A 69 8.52 2.04 1.78
CA ALA A 69 9.28 1.98 3.02
C ALA A 69 9.42 3.37 3.68
N ALA A 70 9.67 4.42 2.88
CA ALA A 70 9.71 5.80 3.35
C ALA A 70 8.36 6.25 3.92
N ALA A 71 7.24 5.87 3.31
CA ALA A 71 5.91 6.21 3.77
C ALA A 71 5.54 5.52 5.08
N ILE A 72 5.88 4.23 5.24
CA ILE A 72 5.72 3.52 6.51
C ILE A 72 6.51 4.21 7.62
N ARG A 73 7.77 4.61 7.34
CA ARG A 73 8.61 5.34 8.30
C ARG A 73 8.00 6.73 8.62
N ALA A 74 7.53 7.45 7.61
CA ALA A 74 6.95 8.79 7.76
C ALA A 74 5.59 8.79 8.47
N ALA A 75 4.82 7.70 8.37
CA ALA A 75 3.57 7.53 9.11
C ALA A 75 3.81 7.41 10.63
N GLY A 76 5.05 7.12 11.05
CA GLY A 76 5.42 6.93 12.45
C GLY A 76 4.89 5.61 13.02
N PRO A 77 5.04 5.39 14.34
CA PRO A 77 4.50 4.20 14.99
C PRO A 77 2.97 4.15 14.86
N PRO A 78 2.38 3.01 14.46
CA PRO A 78 0.94 2.87 14.44
C PRO A 78 0.36 2.99 15.86
N PRO A 79 -0.80 3.66 16.02
CA PRO A 79 -1.41 3.90 17.33
C PRO A 79 -2.19 2.66 17.83
N VAL A 80 -1.58 1.48 17.77
CA VAL A 80 -2.13 0.23 18.29
C VAL A 80 -1.07 -0.53 19.08
N PRO A 81 -1.45 -1.29 20.13
CA PRO A 81 -0.50 -2.07 20.92
C PRO A 81 0.26 -3.11 20.08
N ASN A 82 1.52 -3.34 20.44
CA ASN A 82 2.34 -4.45 19.92
C ASN A 82 2.51 -4.49 18.38
N ALA A 83 2.36 -3.36 17.69
CA ALA A 83 2.57 -3.30 16.24
C ALA A 83 4.02 -2.97 15.82
N GLY A 84 4.88 -2.54 16.75
CA GLY A 84 6.30 -2.29 16.46
C GLY A 84 7.00 -3.46 15.75
N PRO A 85 6.90 -4.70 16.25
CA PRO A 85 7.53 -5.85 15.60
C PRO A 85 7.00 -6.20 14.20
N THR A 86 5.71 -5.95 13.89
CA THR A 86 5.19 -6.17 12.53
C THR A 86 5.65 -5.08 11.58
N VAL A 87 5.70 -3.82 12.02
CA VAL A 87 6.26 -2.70 11.25
C VAL A 87 7.74 -2.93 10.93
N ALA A 88 8.54 -3.33 11.92
CA ALA A 88 9.95 -3.60 11.73
C ALA A 88 10.19 -4.73 10.71
N ARG A 89 9.38 -5.81 10.78
CA ARG A 89 9.45 -6.91 9.80
C ARG A 89 9.04 -6.46 8.40
N ALA A 90 7.96 -5.69 8.26
CA ALA A 90 7.53 -5.17 6.96
C ALA A 90 8.61 -4.28 6.31
N LEU A 91 9.27 -3.42 7.11
CA LEU A 91 10.39 -2.61 6.63
C LEU A 91 11.60 -3.47 6.23
N ALA A 92 11.93 -4.50 7.02
CA ALA A 92 13.03 -5.41 6.69
C ALA A 92 12.76 -6.20 5.38
N THR A 93 11.51 -6.63 5.16
CA THR A 93 11.07 -7.26 3.90
C THR A 93 11.27 -6.32 2.71
N LEU A 94 10.86 -5.05 2.84
CA LEU A 94 11.05 -4.03 1.80
C LEU A 94 12.54 -3.79 1.51
N ASP A 95 13.37 -3.64 2.54
CA ASP A 95 14.80 -3.41 2.40
C ASP A 95 15.50 -4.61 1.72
N ALA A 96 15.12 -5.85 2.07
CA ALA A 96 15.64 -7.07 1.43
C ALA A 96 15.25 -7.14 -0.05
N ALA A 97 14.00 -6.85 -0.39
CA ALA A 97 13.55 -6.83 -1.77
C ALA A 97 14.27 -5.77 -2.62
N GLN A 98 14.50 -4.57 -2.06
CA GLN A 98 15.28 -3.52 -2.73
C GLN A 98 16.71 -3.96 -3.02
N GLU A 99 17.34 -4.72 -2.12
CA GLU A 99 18.67 -5.29 -2.34
C GLU A 99 18.65 -6.31 -3.49
N SER A 100 17.68 -7.24 -3.51
CA SER A 100 17.53 -8.21 -4.61
C SER A 100 17.35 -7.51 -5.98
N LEU A 101 16.54 -6.46 -6.05
CA LEU A 101 16.35 -5.68 -7.27
C LEU A 101 17.62 -4.93 -7.69
N ARG A 102 18.37 -4.34 -6.76
CA ARG A 102 19.67 -3.70 -7.06
C ARG A 102 20.67 -4.69 -7.64
N GLN A 103 20.73 -5.90 -7.12
CA GLN A 103 21.61 -6.95 -7.64
C GLN A 103 21.19 -7.36 -9.05
N ALA A 104 19.90 -7.59 -9.29
CA ALA A 104 19.37 -7.89 -10.62
C ALA A 104 19.67 -6.76 -11.63
N ARG A 105 19.50 -5.50 -11.22
CA ARG A 105 19.80 -4.32 -12.05
C ARG A 105 21.28 -4.22 -12.43
N SER A 106 22.17 -4.52 -11.49
CA SER A 106 23.62 -4.53 -11.71
C SER A 106 23.99 -5.57 -12.77
N ARG A 107 23.42 -6.77 -12.70
CA ARG A 107 23.67 -7.84 -13.68
C ARG A 107 23.13 -7.50 -15.06
N LEU A 108 21.93 -6.92 -15.15
CA LEU A 108 21.37 -6.42 -16.41
C LEU A 108 22.29 -5.39 -17.08
N GLY A 109 22.90 -4.50 -16.28
CA GLY A 109 23.83 -3.48 -16.78
C GLY A 109 25.13 -4.04 -17.38
N GLN A 110 25.43 -5.32 -17.15
CA GLN A 110 26.62 -6.00 -17.70
C GLN A 110 26.32 -6.73 -19.02
N VAL A 111 25.05 -6.83 -19.42
CA VAL A 111 24.64 -7.50 -20.67
C VAL A 111 25.07 -6.66 -21.86
N ARG A 112 25.83 -7.26 -22.78
CA ARG A 112 26.27 -6.61 -24.01
C ARG A 112 25.13 -6.57 -25.04
N PRO A 113 25.02 -5.50 -25.84
CA PRO A 113 24.06 -5.47 -26.96
C PRO A 113 24.27 -6.66 -27.90
N GLY A 114 23.19 -7.37 -28.23
CA GLY A 114 23.21 -8.54 -29.11
C GLY A 114 23.63 -9.86 -28.46
N ASP A 115 24.03 -9.87 -27.18
CA ASP A 115 24.33 -11.09 -26.45
C ASP A 115 23.05 -11.69 -25.84
N THR A 116 22.35 -12.50 -26.64
CA THR A 116 21.09 -13.13 -26.26
C THR A 116 21.23 -14.12 -25.09
N GLY A 117 22.39 -14.76 -24.96
CA GLY A 117 22.65 -15.70 -23.86
C GLY A 117 22.78 -14.97 -22.53
N SER A 118 23.58 -13.90 -22.49
CA SER A 118 23.69 -13.04 -21.30
C SER A 118 22.35 -12.37 -20.96
N LEU A 119 21.55 -11.98 -21.95
CA LEU A 119 20.21 -11.45 -21.71
C LEU A 119 19.28 -12.48 -21.06
N GLN A 120 19.23 -13.71 -21.56
CA GLN A 120 18.41 -14.78 -20.97
C GLN A 120 18.79 -15.06 -19.52
N GLN A 121 20.09 -15.11 -19.22
CA GLN A 121 20.57 -15.28 -17.85
C GLN A 121 20.18 -14.10 -16.96
N ALA A 122 20.32 -12.87 -17.44
CA ALA A 122 19.94 -11.69 -16.67
C ALA A 122 18.42 -11.63 -16.40
N VAL A 123 17.58 -12.05 -17.37
CA VAL A 123 16.14 -12.22 -17.18
C VAL A 123 15.85 -13.27 -16.11
N ALA A 124 16.56 -14.41 -16.12
CA ALA A 124 16.40 -15.45 -15.10
C ALA A 124 16.78 -14.93 -13.70
N ASP A 125 17.85 -14.14 -13.60
CA ASP A 125 18.29 -13.52 -12.34
C ASP A 125 17.28 -12.50 -11.82
N VAL A 126 16.68 -11.69 -12.71
CA VAL A 126 15.58 -10.77 -12.36
C VAL A 126 14.38 -11.55 -11.86
N ASN A 127 13.97 -12.61 -12.56
CA ASN A 127 12.86 -13.47 -12.15
C ASN A 127 13.14 -14.12 -10.79
N ALA A 128 14.36 -14.56 -10.52
CA ALA A 128 14.76 -15.08 -9.21
C ALA A 128 14.71 -14.00 -8.12
N GLY A 129 15.15 -12.76 -8.42
CA GLY A 129 15.00 -11.62 -7.51
C GLY A 129 13.54 -11.28 -7.21
N MET A 130 12.68 -11.33 -8.23
CA MET A 130 11.22 -11.13 -8.10
C MET A 130 10.55 -12.27 -7.33
N ALA A 131 10.99 -13.52 -7.51
CA ALA A 131 10.56 -14.64 -6.70
C ALA A 131 10.97 -14.45 -5.24
N GLY A 132 12.19 -13.96 -4.99
CA GLY A 132 12.64 -13.58 -3.65
C GLY A 132 11.78 -12.48 -3.01
N LEU A 133 11.28 -11.52 -3.81
CA LEU A 133 10.30 -10.53 -3.35
C LEU A 133 8.95 -11.19 -2.98
N ALA A 134 8.48 -12.16 -3.77
CA ALA A 134 7.28 -12.92 -3.43
C ALA A 134 7.46 -13.74 -2.15
N ASP A 135 8.63 -14.37 -1.96
CA ASP A 135 8.99 -15.16 -0.78
C ASP A 135 9.19 -14.29 0.47
N ALA A 136 9.73 -13.06 0.31
CA ALA A 136 9.85 -12.08 1.38
C ALA A 136 8.47 -11.63 1.91
N GLY A 137 7.42 -11.90 1.16
CA GLY A 137 6.03 -11.69 1.50
C GLY A 137 5.53 -10.27 1.16
N ASP A 138 4.22 -10.11 1.16
CA ASP A 138 3.59 -8.79 1.04
C ASP A 138 3.80 -7.99 2.35
N PRO A 139 4.45 -6.81 2.30
CA PRO A 139 4.59 -5.94 3.47
C PRO A 139 3.25 -5.60 4.14
N LYS A 140 2.19 -5.40 3.35
CA LYS A 140 0.82 -5.16 3.86
C LYS A 140 0.31 -6.41 4.58
N ALA A 141 0.51 -7.60 4.03
CA ALA A 141 0.17 -8.85 4.71
C ALA A 141 0.93 -9.02 6.04
N THR A 142 2.21 -8.62 6.09
CA THR A 142 3.01 -8.64 7.33
C THR A 142 2.48 -7.67 8.37
N LEU A 143 2.09 -6.45 7.97
CA LEU A 143 1.45 -5.49 8.87
C LEU A 143 0.11 -6.01 9.41
N ARG A 144 -0.68 -6.68 8.56
CA ARG A 144 -1.97 -7.31 8.89
C ARG A 144 -1.85 -8.52 9.83
N GLN A 145 -0.64 -9.03 10.13
CA GLN A 145 -0.47 -10.03 11.19
C GLN A 145 -0.81 -9.48 12.59
N ASN A 146 -0.83 -8.15 12.76
CA ASN A 146 -1.39 -7.53 13.96
C ASN A 146 -2.90 -7.31 13.77
N THR A 147 -3.73 -7.93 14.62
CA THR A 147 -5.20 -7.92 14.46
C THR A 147 -5.83 -6.52 14.53
N ALA A 148 -5.21 -5.57 15.22
CA ALA A 148 -5.69 -4.18 15.25
C ALA A 148 -5.34 -3.44 13.96
N LEU A 149 -4.15 -3.69 13.40
CA LEU A 149 -3.78 -3.18 12.08
C LEU A 149 -4.64 -3.79 10.98
N ASP A 150 -4.94 -5.08 11.04
CA ASP A 150 -5.78 -5.76 10.05
C ASP A 150 -7.16 -5.10 9.94
N ARG A 151 -7.84 -4.91 11.08
CA ARG A 151 -9.10 -4.16 11.14
C ARG A 151 -8.96 -2.73 10.62
N ALA A 152 -7.86 -2.06 10.93
CA ALA A 152 -7.61 -0.71 10.46
C ALA A 152 -7.45 -0.65 8.93
N PHE A 153 -6.74 -1.61 8.34
CA PHE A 153 -6.58 -1.73 6.89
C PHE A 153 -7.89 -2.10 6.18
N ASP A 154 -8.78 -2.88 6.80
CA ASP A 154 -10.11 -3.19 6.24
C ASP A 154 -11.05 -1.98 6.20
N LYS A 155 -10.88 -1.04 7.13
CA LYS A 155 -11.69 0.17 7.23
C LYS A 155 -11.10 1.36 6.47
N ALA A 156 -9.83 1.30 6.08
CA ALA A 156 -9.15 2.40 5.41
C ALA A 156 -9.54 2.46 3.93
N ILE A 157 -10.23 3.54 3.52
CA ILE A 157 -10.68 3.73 2.13
C ILE A 157 -9.45 3.83 1.20
N GLY A 158 -9.45 3.03 0.14
CA GLY A 158 -8.35 3.01 -0.84
C GLY A 158 -7.19 2.09 -0.47
N CYS A 159 -7.29 1.40 0.68
CA CYS A 159 -6.67 0.09 0.88
C CYS A 159 -7.58 -1.02 0.36
#